data_AF-A0A4R0SQA2-F1
#
_entry.id   AF-A0A4R0SQA2-F1
#
_cell.length_a   1.000
_cell.length_b   1.000
_cell.length_c   1.000
_cell.angle_alpha   90.00
_cell.angle_beta   90.00
_cell.angle_gamma   90.00
#
_symmetry.space_group_name_H-M   'P 1'
#
loop_
_entity.id
_entity.type
_entity.pdbx_description
1 polymer ?
#
loop_
_entity_poly.entity_id
_entity_poly.type
_entity_poly.pdbx_seq_one_letter_code
_entity_poly.pdbx_strand_id
1 'polypeptide(L)'
;MASPEHPVIIFDDFTTSSHFVDFPFKVKSSAIKLLTLRDKNEDIHFAYQVLQNIAYTPVSHERHWISKFATFATLMPECKSEMQAIGHFMSNLDGLITLHQRKRLWFAK
;
A
#
# COMPACT_ATOMS: atom_id res chain seq x y z
N MET A 1 12.29 -10.41 4.13
CA MET A 1 11.36 -10.68 3.00
C MET A 1 9.95 -10.51 3.54
N ALA A 2 8.98 -10.08 2.73
CA ALA A 2 7.63 -9.79 3.23
C ALA A 2 6.97 -11.04 3.83
N SER A 3 6.23 -10.85 4.92
CA SER A 3 5.44 -11.85 5.64
C SER A 3 4.22 -11.20 6.27
N PRO A 4 3.26 -11.98 6.82
CA PRO A 4 2.11 -11.41 7.52
C PRO A 4 2.49 -10.50 8.69
N GLU A 5 3.59 -10.82 9.38
CA GLU A 5 4.11 -10.04 10.51
C GLU A 5 4.95 -8.84 10.07
N HIS A 6 5.46 -8.87 8.84
CA HIS A 6 6.29 -7.81 8.26
C HIS A 6 5.86 -7.53 6.82
N PRO A 7 4.69 -6.90 6.62
CA PRO A 7 4.22 -6.58 5.28
C PRO A 7 5.08 -5.48 4.65
N VAL A 8 5.02 -5.38 3.33
CA VAL A 8 5.73 -4.37 2.55
C VAL A 8 4.78 -3.80 1.51
N ILE A 9 4.89 -2.50 1.24
CA ILE A 9 4.22 -1.89 0.08
C ILE A 9 5.21 -1.89 -1.07
N ILE A 10 4.85 -2.51 -2.19
CA ILE A 10 5.56 -2.41 -3.45
C ILE A 10 5.07 -1.15 -4.14
N PHE A 11 5.97 -0.23 -4.49
CA PHE A 11 5.66 0.98 -5.23
C PHE A 11 6.45 1.01 -6.54
N ASP A 12 5.76 1.24 -7.65
CA ASP A 12 6.39 1.44 -8.95
C ASP A 12 6.69 2.93 -9.18
N ASP A 13 7.97 3.26 -9.29
CA ASP A 13 8.48 4.61 -9.39
C ASP A 13 8.10 5.33 -10.70
N PHE A 14 7.72 4.59 -11.74
CA PHE A 14 7.27 5.17 -13.01
C PHE A 14 5.74 5.30 -13.11
N THR A 15 5.02 4.27 -12.66
CA THR A 15 3.55 4.22 -12.80
C THR A 15 2.79 4.70 -11.56
N THR A 16 3.51 4.91 -10.45
CA THR A 16 2.97 5.23 -9.12
C THR A 16 1.98 4.21 -8.58
N SER A 17 1.87 3.04 -9.22
CA SER A 17 1.07 1.93 -8.74
C SER A 17 1.67 1.42 -7.43
N SER A 18 0.79 1.15 -6.47
CA SER A 18 1.21 0.53 -5.21
C SER A 18 0.37 -0.69 -4.87
N HIS A 19 1.05 -1.67 -4.26
CA HIS A 19 0.47 -2.95 -3.88
C HIS A 19 0.93 -3.32 -2.48
N PHE A 20 -0.02 -3.67 -1.62
CA PHE A 20 0.25 -4.27 -0.33
C PHE A 20 0.63 -5.75 -0.48
N VAL A 21 1.74 -6.17 0.13
CA VAL A 21 2.22 -7.56 0.05
C VAL A 21 2.66 -8.07 1.43
N ASP A 22 2.06 -9.18 1.83
CA ASP A 22 2.26 -9.86 3.11
C ASP A 22 2.72 -11.32 2.93
N PHE A 23 3.15 -11.69 1.73
CA PHE A 23 3.64 -13.04 1.42
C PHE A 23 5.02 -13.00 0.75
N PRO A 24 5.81 -14.08 0.82
CA PRO A 24 7.09 -14.15 0.14
C PRO A 24 6.93 -13.99 -1.37
N PHE A 25 7.68 -13.05 -1.94
CA PHE A 25 7.66 -12.77 -3.37
C PHE A 25 9.08 -12.60 -3.91
N LYS A 26 9.18 -12.64 -5.24
CA LYS A 26 10.39 -12.26 -5.98
C LYS A 26 10.01 -11.22 -7.01
N VAL A 27 10.82 -10.19 -7.13
CA VAL A 27 10.59 -9.14 -8.10
C VAL A 27 11.90 -8.75 -8.79
N LYS A 28 11.82 -8.39 -10.07
CA LYS A 28 12.97 -7.96 -10.87
C LYS A 28 12.60 -6.72 -11.68
N SER A 29 12.73 -5.56 -11.04
CA SER A 29 12.58 -4.25 -11.68
C SER A 29 13.46 -3.23 -10.98
N SER A 30 14.15 -2.39 -11.75
CA SER A 30 14.96 -1.27 -11.24
C SER A 30 14.13 -0.05 -10.86
N ALA A 31 12.81 -0.09 -11.13
CA ALA A 31 11.86 0.97 -10.80
C ALA A 31 11.06 0.68 -9.53
N ILE A 32 11.25 -0.47 -8.89
CA ILE A 32 10.48 -0.82 -7.70
C ILE A 32 11.12 -0.25 -6.45
N LYS A 33 10.29 0.35 -5.60
CA LYS A 33 10.59 0.68 -4.21
C LYS A 33 9.85 -0.29 -3.30
N LEU A 34 10.54 -0.75 -2.27
CA LEU A 34 9.97 -1.53 -1.19
C LEU A 34 9.83 -0.59 0.00
N LEU A 35 8.60 -0.26 0.35
CA LEU A 35 8.30 0.70 1.40
C LEU A 35 7.90 -0.04 2.68
N THR A 36 8.53 0.37 3.76
CA THR A 36 8.23 -0.06 5.12
C THR A 36 8.04 1.17 5.99
N LEU A 37 7.36 1.01 7.12
CA LEU A 37 7.23 2.10 8.09
C LEU A 37 8.58 2.43 8.74
N ARG A 38 8.74 3.72 9.07
CA ARG A 38 9.87 4.19 9.86
C ARG A 38 9.66 3.91 11.35
N ASP A 39 8.47 4.20 11.86
CA ASP A 39 8.05 3.84 13.21
C ASP A 39 7.30 2.50 13.16
N LYS A 40 7.77 1.51 13.92
CA LYS A 40 7.15 0.18 13.98
C LYS A 40 5.86 0.17 14.80
N ASN A 41 5.55 1.25 15.52
CA ASN A 41 4.31 1.39 16.27
C ASN A 41 3.17 1.97 15.42
N GLU A 42 3.44 2.35 14.16
CA GLU A 42 2.43 2.79 13.21
C GLU A 42 1.82 1.61 12.46
N ASP A 43 0.65 1.86 11.84
CA ASP A 43 -0.10 0.87 11.09
C ASP A 43 0.20 0.98 9.59
N ILE A 44 0.73 -0.09 8.98
CA ILE A 44 1.11 -0.11 7.57
C ILE A 44 -0.10 -0.15 6.64
N HIS A 45 -1.23 -0.70 7.08
CA HIS A 45 -2.49 -0.64 6.31
C HIS A 45 -3.01 0.79 6.26
N PHE A 46 -2.90 1.55 7.35
CA PHE A 46 -3.23 2.97 7.33
C PHE A 46 -2.32 3.75 6.36
N ALA A 47 -1.00 3.55 6.44
CA ALA A 47 -0.06 4.22 5.53
C ALA A 47 -0.31 3.85 4.06
N TYR A 48 -0.62 2.58 3.78
CA TYR A 48 -1.02 2.13 2.45
C TYR A 48 -2.29 2.83 1.97
N GLN A 49 -3.31 2.96 2.83
CA GLN A 49 -4.54 3.67 2.49
C GLN A 49 -4.27 5.15 2.18
N VAL A 50 -3.45 5.83 2.98
CA VAL A 50 -3.05 7.21 2.71
C VAL A 50 -2.37 7.32 1.35
N LEU A 51 -1.42 6.43 1.06
CA LEU A 51 -0.70 6.39 -0.22
C LEU A 51 -1.65 6.19 -1.42
N GLN A 52 -2.64 5.30 -1.29
CA GLN A 52 -3.66 5.04 -2.32
C GLN A 52 -4.59 6.24 -2.57
N ASN A 53 -4.77 7.11 -1.57
CA ASN A 53 -5.65 8.28 -1.67
C ASN A 53 -4.92 9.55 -2.13
N ILE A 54 -3.62 9.47 -2.46
CA ILE A 54 -2.91 10.59 -3.07
C ILE A 54 -3.40 10.76 -4.52
N ALA A 55 -4.11 11.86 -4.77
CA ALA A 55 -4.56 12.22 -6.10
C ALA A 55 -3.37 12.71 -6.96
N TYR A 56 -2.69 11.77 -7.62
CA TYR A 56 -1.59 12.06 -8.52
C TYR A 56 -1.64 11.17 -9.76
N THR A 57 -1.52 11.79 -10.93
CA THR A 57 -1.43 11.07 -12.20
C THR A 57 -0.04 11.29 -12.80
N PRO A 58 0.77 10.24 -13.03
CA PRO A 58 2.07 10.38 -13.67
C PRO A 58 1.88 10.82 -15.14
N VAL A 59 2.49 11.95 -15.51
CA VAL A 59 2.35 12.55 -16.85
C VAL A 59 3.53 12.21 -17.77
N SER A 60 4.69 11.91 -17.19
CA SER A 60 5.93 11.64 -17.91
C SER A 60 6.60 10.36 -17.41
N HIS A 61 7.47 9.78 -18.25
CA HIS A 61 8.31 8.65 -17.89
C HIS A 61 9.51 9.10 -17.03
N GLU A 62 9.22 9.64 -15.86
CA GLU A 62 10.21 10.02 -14.85
C GLU A 62 9.99 9.25 -13.55
N ARG A 63 10.98 9.30 -12.65
CA ARG A 63 10.87 8.69 -11.33
C ARG A 63 10.15 9.66 -10.38
N HIS A 64 9.09 9.18 -9.75
CA HIS A 64 8.19 10.03 -8.96
C HIS A 64 8.44 9.94 -7.45
N TRP A 65 9.12 8.91 -6.93
CA TRP A 65 9.21 8.69 -5.48
C TRP A 65 9.91 9.84 -4.74
N ILE A 66 11.18 10.10 -5.06
CA ILE A 66 12.03 10.99 -4.25
C ILE A 66 11.59 12.47 -4.36
N SER A 67 11.28 12.92 -5.57
CA SER A 67 11.03 14.34 -5.85
C SER A 67 9.56 14.75 -5.72
N LYS A 68 8.61 13.80 -5.79
CA LYS A 68 7.17 14.06 -5.76
C LYS A 68 6.48 13.37 -4.58
N PHE A 69 6.51 12.04 -4.52
CA PHE A 69 5.73 11.30 -3.51
C PHE A 69 6.25 11.50 -2.08
N ALA A 70 7.57 11.49 -1.90
CA ALA A 70 8.19 11.66 -0.60
C ALA A 70 8.03 13.07 -0.02
N THR A 71 7.56 14.04 -0.81
CA THR A 71 7.38 15.44 -0.41
C THR A 71 5.92 15.83 -0.24
N PHE A 72 4.96 14.94 -0.54
CA PHE A 72 3.55 15.24 -0.34
C PHE A 72 3.22 15.42 1.15
N ALA A 73 2.59 16.55 1.46
CA ALA A 73 1.94 16.75 2.74
C ALA A 73 0.58 16.05 2.72
N THR A 74 0.39 15.09 3.62
CA THR A 74 -0.87 14.37 3.80
C THR A 74 -1.54 14.83 5.09
N LEU A 75 -2.87 14.91 5.08
CA LEU A 75 -3.64 15.12 6.29
C LEU A 75 -3.71 13.78 7.03
N MET A 76 -3.18 13.75 8.26
CA MET A 76 -3.20 12.59 9.13
C MET A 76 -3.90 12.95 10.44
N PRO A 77 -4.74 12.06 10.99
CA PRO A 77 -5.25 12.22 12.34
C PRO A 77 -4.10 12.29 13.34
N GLU A 78 -4.22 13.11 14.38
CA GLU A 78 -3.23 13.15 15.47
C GLU A 78 -3.34 11.93 16.40
N CYS A 79 -4.52 11.30 16.41
CA CYS A 79 -4.83 10.20 17.31
C CYS A 79 -4.39 8.85 16.72
N LYS A 80 -3.37 8.23 17.33
CA LYS A 80 -2.86 6.92 16.89
C LYS A 80 -3.92 5.82 16.90
N SER A 81 -4.80 5.79 17.89
CA SER A 81 -5.86 4.77 17.95
C SER A 81 -6.87 4.91 16.83
N GLU A 82 -7.13 6.14 16.36
CA GLU A 82 -7.99 6.39 15.21
C GLU A 82 -7.34 5.88 13.92
N MET A 83 -6.06 6.18 13.71
CA MET A 83 -5.31 5.67 12.55
C MET A 83 -5.31 4.13 12.50
N GLN A 84 -5.10 3.47 13.63
CA GLN A 84 -5.17 2.00 13.74
C GLN A 84 -6.58 1.47 13.44
N ALA A 85 -7.61 2.11 13.99
CA ALA A 85 -9.00 1.71 13.73
C ALA A 85 -9.35 1.82 12.24
N ILE A 86 -8.92 2.89 11.57
CA ILE A 86 -9.10 3.08 10.13
C ILE A 86 -8.32 2.02 9.34
N GLY A 87 -7.04 1.82 9.66
CA GLY A 87 -6.19 0.83 8.99
C GLY A 87 -6.77 -0.59 9.07
N HIS A 88 -7.16 -1.00 10.27
CA HIS A 88 -7.81 -2.29 10.51
C HIS A 88 -9.16 -2.43 9.78
N PHE A 89 -10.00 -1.39 9.80
CA PHE A 89 -11.28 -1.40 9.09
C PHE A 89 -11.09 -1.59 7.59
N MET A 90 -10.18 -0.82 6.97
CA MET A 90 -9.89 -0.92 5.53
C MET A 90 -9.30 -2.28 5.16
N SER A 91 -8.37 -2.80 5.97
CA SER A 91 -7.79 -4.13 5.77
C SER A 91 -8.85 -5.24 5.79
N ASN A 92 -9.81 -5.16 6.72
CA ASN A 92 -10.94 -6.11 6.76
C ASN A 92 -11.83 -6.01 5.51
N LEU A 93 -12.09 -4.80 5.01
CA LEU A 93 -12.83 -4.61 3.76
C LEU A 93 -12.09 -5.22 2.56
N ASP A 94 -10.79 -4.98 2.44
CA ASP A 94 -9.96 -5.57 1.39
C ASP A 94 -9.95 -7.10 1.45
N GLY A 95 -9.91 -7.66 2.66
CA GLY A 95 -10.05 -9.10 2.91
C GLY A 95 -11.41 -9.65 2.43
N LEU A 96 -12.50 -8.95 2.73
CA LEU A 96 -13.85 -9.33 2.28
C LEU A 96 -13.99 -9.24 0.76
N ILE A 97 -13.47 -8.18 0.13
CA ILE A 97 -13.44 -8.02 -1.33
C ILE A 97 -12.67 -9.20 -1.96
N THR A 98 -11.50 -9.52 -1.41
CA THR A 98 -10.66 -10.64 -1.88
C THR A 98 -11.41 -11.97 -1.78
N LEU A 99 -12.07 -12.24 -0.65
CA LEU A 99 -12.87 -13.45 -0.45
C LEU A 99 -14.02 -13.54 -1.48
N HIS A 100 -14.72 -12.42 -1.70
CA HIS A 100 -15.81 -12.35 -2.67
C HIS A 100 -15.34 -12.59 -4.10
N GLN A 101 -14.21 -11.99 -4.50
CA GLN A 101 -13.60 -12.19 -5.82
C GLN A 101 -13.19 -13.65 -6.04
N ARG A 102 -12.59 -14.30 -5.04
CA ARG A 102 -12.26 -15.74 -5.08
C ARG A 102 -13.49 -16.61 -5.27
N LYS A 103 -14.57 -16.33 -4.52
CA LYS A 103 -15.85 -17.04 -4.65
C LYS A 103 -16.42 -16.89 -6.06
N ARG A 104 -16.40 -15.68 -6.64
CA ARG A 104 -16.86 -15.43 -8.01
C ARG A 104 -16.06 -16.23 -9.05
N LEU A 105 -14.73 -16.27 -8.91
CA LEU A 105 -13.87 -17.05 -9.82
C LEU A 105 -14.10 -18.56 -9.69
N TRP A 106 -14.50 -19.04 -8.52
CA TRP A 106 -14.80 -20.47 -8.30
C TRP A 106 -16.06 -20.91 -9.04
N PHE A 107 -17.09 -20.06 -9.10
CA PHE A 107 -18.32 -20.33 -9.86
C PHE A 107 -18.22 -20.06 -11.37
N ALA A 108 -17.19 -19.33 -11.80
CA ALA A 108 -16.93 -19.07 -13.22
C ALA A 108 -16.08 -20.17 -13.88
N LYS A 109 -15.63 -21.16 -13.12
CA LYS A 109 -15.02 -22.41 -13.59
C LYS A 109 -16.07 -23.52 -13.61
#